data_AF-A0A527P774-F1
#
_entry.id   AF-A0A527P774-F1
#
_cell.length_a   1.000
_cell.length_b   1.000
_cell.length_c   1.000
_cell.angle_alpha   90.00
_cell.angle_beta   90.00
_cell.angle_gamma   90.00
#
_symmetry.space_group_name_H-M   'P 1'
#
loop_
_entity.id
_entity.type
_entity.pdbx_description
1 polymer ?
#
loop_
_entity_poly.entity_id
_entity_poly.type
_entity_poly.pdbx_seq_one_letter_code
_entity_poly.pdbx_strand_id
1 'polypeptide(L)' 'MDAQTVNSECEGRIGLGAIVTMTGAVVGTSRLPDGRTSYLVEFDRKGETARDWFFAEDVADLGFDD' A
#
# COMPACT_ATOMS: atom_id res chain seq x y z
N MET A 1 18.34 14.06 42.26
CA MET A 1 18.31 12.80 41.49
C MET A 1 16.88 12.63 41.06
N ASP A 2 16.56 12.95 39.81
CA ASP A 2 15.37 12.43 39.11
C ASP A 2 15.65 12.59 37.61
N ALA A 3 16.36 11.62 37.05
CA ALA A 3 16.46 11.46 35.61
C ALA A 3 15.18 10.76 35.16
N GLN A 4 14.17 11.52 34.75
CA GLN A 4 13.10 10.95 33.94
C GLN A 4 13.64 10.81 32.51
N THR A 5 14.20 9.63 32.24
CA THR A 5 14.38 9.12 30.89
C THR A 5 12.99 9.06 30.26
N VAL A 6 12.67 10.04 29.42
CA VAL A 6 11.53 9.96 28.52
C VAL A 6 11.74 8.74 27.64
N ASN A 7 10.90 7.73 27.80
CA ASN A 7 10.81 6.63 26.86
C ASN A 7 10.31 7.24 25.56
N SER A 8 11.23 7.58 24.65
CA SER A 8 10.89 7.81 23.25
C SER A 8 10.29 6.49 22.76
N GLU A 9 8.96 6.44 22.69
CA GLU A 9 8.25 5.44 21.93
C GLU A 9 8.94 5.36 20.57
N CYS A 10 9.51 4.20 20.27
CA CYS A 10 10.22 3.99 19.03
C CYS A 10 9.16 4.05 17.93
N GLU A 11 8.93 5.23 17.35
CA GLU A 11 8.16 5.37 16.13
C GLU A 11 8.74 4.37 15.14
N GLY A 12 7.98 3.31 14.85
CA GLY A 12 8.44 2.12 14.14
C GLY A 12 8.94 2.45 12.75
N ARG A 13 10.22 2.80 12.64
CA ARG A 13 10.88 3.10 11.37
C ARG A 13 11.07 1.79 10.62
N ILE A 14 10.37 1.67 9.50
CA ILE A 14 10.65 0.62 8.50
C ILE A 14 12.10 0.85 8.04
N GLY A 15 12.97 -0.11 8.35
CA GLY A 15 14.39 -0.03 8.01
C GLY A 15 14.62 -0.09 6.50
N LEU A 16 15.74 0.47 6.03
CA LEU A 16 16.17 0.31 4.64
C LEU A 16 16.34 -1.18 4.31
N GLY A 17 15.78 -1.60 3.18
CA GLY A 17 15.81 -3.00 2.74
C GLY A 17 14.71 -3.89 3.35
N ALA A 18 13.81 -3.34 4.17
CA ALA A 18 12.65 -4.08 4.63
C ALA A 18 11.70 -4.42 3.45
N ILE A 19 11.20 -5.64 3.44
CA ILE A 19 10.12 -6.07 2.53
C ILE A 19 8.80 -5.64 3.18
N VAL A 20 8.02 -4.85 2.45
CA VAL A 20 6.74 -4.34 2.92
C VAL A 20 5.64 -4.73 1.94
N THR A 21 4.43 -4.95 2.46
CA THR A 21 3.24 -5.17 1.65
C THR A 21 2.23 -4.08 1.98
N MET A 22 1.65 -3.49 0.94
CA MET A 22 0.56 -2.53 1.05
C MET A 22 -0.63 -3.11 0.29
N THR A 23 -1.80 -3.10 0.93
CA THR A 23 -3.04 -3.63 0.35
C THR A 23 -3.96 -2.48 -0.03
N GLY A 24 -4.64 -2.62 -1.16
CA GLY A 24 -5.65 -1.68 -1.62
C GLY A 24 -6.80 -2.41 -2.31
N ALA A 25 -7.90 -1.70 -2.54
CA ALA A 25 -9.06 -2.20 -3.26
C ALA A 25 -9.03 -1.74 -4.72
N VAL A 26 -9.32 -2.64 -5.65
CA VAL A 26 -9.53 -2.27 -7.05
C VAL A 26 -10.88 -1.55 -7.17
N VAL A 27 -10.86 -0.28 -7.57
CA VAL A 27 -12.07 0.57 -7.72
C VAL A 27 -12.34 0.96 -9.18
N GLY A 28 -11.47 0.57 -10.10
CA GLY A 28 -11.63 0.83 -11.52
C GLY A 28 -10.73 -0.05 -12.37
N THR A 29 -11.10 -0.22 -13.64
CA THR A 29 -10.35 -0.98 -14.63
C THR A 29 -10.27 -0.20 -15.94
N SER A 30 -9.15 -0.33 -16.64
CA SER A 30 -8.99 0.23 -17.98
C SER A 30 -8.24 -0.76 -18.87
N ARG A 31 -8.65 -0.84 -20.14
CA ARG A 31 -7.97 -1.65 -21.14
C ARG A 31 -7.26 -0.74 -22.12
N LEU A 32 -5.94 -0.88 -22.20
CA LEU A 32 -5.12 -0.07 -23.10
C LEU A 32 -5.23 -0.58 -24.55
N PRO A 33 -4.95 0.27 -25.55
CA PRO A 33 -4.97 -0.10 -26.96
C PRO A 33 -4.00 -1.24 -27.31
N ASP A 34 -2.92 -1.40 -26.54
CA ASP A 34 -1.93 -2.46 -26.71
C ASP A 34 -2.39 -3.82 -26.15
N GLY A 35 -3.58 -3.87 -25.53
CA GLY A 35 -4.18 -5.09 -25.00
C GLY A 35 -3.94 -5.33 -23.52
N ARG A 36 -3.01 -4.59 -22.89
CA ARG A 36 -2.79 -4.65 -21.43
C ARG A 36 -3.97 -4.10 -20.64
N THR A 37 -4.13 -4.63 -19.43
CA THR A 37 -5.10 -4.18 -18.44
C THR A 37 -4.39 -3.42 -17.34
N SER A 38 -4.97 -2.29 -16.92
CA SER A 38 -4.59 -1.58 -15.71
C SER A 38 -5.76 -1.47 -14.73
N TYR A 39 -5.42 -1.42 -13.45
CA TYR A 39 -6.34 -1.34 -12.32
C TYR A 39 -6.12 -0.05 -11.56
N LEU A 40 -7.19 0.68 -11.26
CA LEU A 40 -7.15 1.80 -10.33
C LEU A 40 -7.32 1.23 -8.93
N VAL A 41 -6.25 1.29 -8.14
CA VAL A 41 -6.22 0.77 -6.77
C VAL A 41 -6.35 1.93 -5.79
N GLU A 42 -7.31 1.83 -4.88
CA GLU A 42 -7.53 2.74 -3.76
C GLU A 42 -6.95 2.13 -2.47
N PHE A 43 -6.17 2.91 -1.72
CA PHE A 43 -5.58 2.46 -0.45
C PHE A 43 -5.49 3.60 0.57
N ASP A 44 -5.48 3.24 1.86
CA ASP A 44 -5.29 4.20 2.95
C ASP A 44 -3.82 4.59 3.08
N ARG A 45 -3.58 5.89 3.21
CA ARG A 45 -2.28 6.46 3.55
C ARG A 45 -2.43 7.39 4.74
N LYS A 46 -2.39 6.82 5.95
CA LYS A 46 -2.48 7.56 7.22
C LYS A 46 -3.81 8.31 7.37
N GLY A 47 -4.91 7.67 7.00
CA GLY A 47 -6.25 8.27 7.04
C GLY A 47 -6.60 9.12 5.81
N GLU A 48 -5.69 9.24 4.85
CA GLU A 48 -5.98 9.85 3.55
C GLU A 48 -6.16 8.77 2.48
N THR A 49 -7.25 8.88 1.71
CA THR A 49 -7.49 8.00 0.56
C THR A 49 -6.55 8.36 -0.58
N ALA A 50 -5.65 7.45 -0.95
CA ALA A 50 -4.80 7.55 -2.11
C ALA A 50 -5.29 6.60 -3.21
N ARG A 51 -5.05 6.98 -4.48
CA ARG A 51 -5.42 6.16 -5.65
C ARG A 51 -4.29 6.20 -6.66
N ASP A 52 -3.99 5.06 -7.27
CA ASP A 52 -3.02 4.98 -8.36
C ASP A 52 -3.31 3.83 -9.34
N TRP A 53 -2.75 3.93 -10.55
CA TRP A 53 -2.92 2.93 -11.60
C TRP A 53 -1.76 1.93 -11.62
N PHE A 54 -2.09 0.64 -11.60
CA PHE A 54 -1.11 -0.46 -11.69
C PHE A 54 -1.46 -1.38 -12.85
N PHE A 55 -0.46 -1.96 -13.51
CA PHE A 55 -0.74 -3.00 -14.52
C PHE A 55 -1.08 -4.33 -13.85
N ALA A 56 -1.74 -5.21 -14.59
CA ALA A 56 -2.05 -6.55 -14.11
C ALA A 56 -0.82 -7.36 -13.64
N GLU A 57 0.35 -7.11 -14.23
CA GLU A 57 1.61 -7.77 -13.85
C GLU A 57 2.23 -7.21 -12.55
N ASP A 58 1.81 -6.02 -12.10
CA ASP A 58 2.31 -5.35 -10.89
C ASP A 58 1.52 -5.72 -9.64
N VAL A 59 0.32 -6.30 -9.81
CA VAL A 59 -0.62 -6.58 -8.72
C VAL A 59 -0.70 -8.08 -8.44
N ALA A 60 -0.63 -8.44 -7.16
CA ALA A 60 -0.96 -9.79 -6.72
C ALA A 60 -2.44 -9.82 -6.31
N ASP A 61 -3.21 -10.71 -6.94
CA ASP A 61 -4.57 -11.01 -6.50
C ASP A 61 -4.49 -11.77 -5.17
N LEU A 62 -5.05 -11.18 -4.10
CA LEU A 62 -5.04 -11.77 -2.76
C LEU A 62 -6.18 -12.77 -2.55
N GLY A 63 -7.06 -12.94 -3.53
CA GLY A 63 -8.22 -13.82 -3.48
C GLY A 63 -9.25 -13.33 -2.46
N PHE A 64 -10.31 -12.69 -2.93
CA PHE A 64 -11.57 -12.68 -2.18
C PHE A 64 -12.48 -13.70 -2.85
N ASP A 65 -12.38 -14.95 -2.41
CA ASP A 65 -13.31 -16.03 -2.76
C ASP A 65 -14.65 -15.72 -2.06
N ASP A 66 -15.74 -15.66 -2.83
CA ASP A 66 -17.14 -15.56 -2.36
C ASP A 66 -17.72 -16.96 -2.11
#